data_AF-A0A1E5GJB6-F1
#
_entry.id   AF-A0A1E5GJB6-F1
#
_cell.length_a   1.000
_cell.length_b   1.000
_cell.length_c   1.000
_cell.angle_alpha   90.00
_cell.angle_beta   90.00
_cell.angle_gamma   90.00
#
_symmetry.space_group_name_H-M   'P 1'
#
loop_
_entity.id
_entity.type
_entity.pdbx_description
1 polymer ?
#
loop_
_entity_poly.entity_id
_entity_poly.type
_entity_poly.pdbx_seq_one_letter_code
_entity_poly.pdbx_strand_id
1 'polypeptide(L)'
;MNTLSYILLCMLVRKPCTGYELKQYLSLFWEAHHSQIYTSLAKLLKEEYVSVENDEKHSQKKIYHLTKKGENIVNTWIQEETKEPSQKDEFLAKIYVASILDKDTVKGLLFERKQHQLKMLKKNQAKQAQIDQLTDPEEQKKNFGRFLVIQRRIRMCEEELRWCQWAEEQVEQLFSSKLDD
;
A
#
# COMPACT_ATOMS: atom_id res chain seq x y z
N MET A 1 -10.48 13.36 -13.76
CA MET A 1 -10.49 13.08 -12.31
C MET A 1 -9.09 12.62 -11.89
N ASN A 2 -8.63 12.82 -10.64
CA ASN A 2 -7.27 12.37 -10.24
C ASN A 2 -7.29 10.89 -9.84
N THR A 3 -6.12 10.24 -9.80
CA THR A 3 -6.00 8.80 -9.47
C THR A 3 -6.56 8.47 -8.08
N LEU A 4 -6.37 9.36 -7.09
CA LEU A 4 -6.88 9.16 -5.74
C LEU A 4 -8.40 9.04 -5.71
N SER A 5 -9.12 9.89 -6.45
CA SER A 5 -10.58 9.82 -6.56
C SER A 5 -11.05 8.49 -7.13
N TYR A 6 -10.41 7.97 -8.19
CA TYR A 6 -10.72 6.64 -8.72
C TYR A 6 -10.50 5.54 -7.67
N ILE A 7 -9.37 5.58 -6.98
CA ILE A 7 -9.04 4.61 -5.92
C ILE A 7 -10.10 4.61 -4.81
N LEU A 8 -10.55 5.80 -4.36
CA LEU A 8 -11.58 5.92 -3.33
C LEU A 8 -12.92 5.32 -3.79
N LEU A 9 -13.31 5.56 -5.06
CA LEU A 9 -14.51 4.95 -5.63
C LEU A 9 -14.39 3.42 -5.68
N CYS A 10 -13.24 2.88 -6.14
CA CYS A 10 -12.98 1.44 -6.17
C CYS A 10 -13.10 0.79 -4.79
N MET A 11 -12.72 1.47 -3.71
CA MET A 11 -12.91 0.96 -2.34
C MET A 11 -14.38 0.90 -1.94
N LEU A 12 -15.16 1.91 -2.33
CA LEU A 12 -16.58 2.01 -2.01
C LEU A 12 -17.45 1.01 -2.79
N VAL A 13 -16.96 0.43 -3.90
CA VAL A 13 -17.62 -0.67 -4.62
C VAL A 13 -17.90 -1.85 -3.68
N ARG A 14 -17.00 -2.13 -2.74
CA ARG A 14 -17.14 -3.29 -1.85
C ARG A 14 -18.19 -3.09 -0.76
N LYS A 15 -18.14 -1.95 -0.10
CA LYS A 15 -19.06 -1.58 0.98
C LYS A 15 -18.99 -0.07 1.25
N PRO A 16 -20.06 0.51 1.80
CA PRO A 16 -20.01 1.85 2.37
C PRO A 16 -18.94 1.95 3.45
N CYS A 17 -18.24 3.08 3.50
CA CYS A 17 -17.11 3.29 4.41
C CYS A 17 -17.07 4.73 4.91
N THR A 18 -16.56 4.91 6.12
CA THR A 18 -16.16 6.23 6.62
C THR A 18 -14.86 6.69 5.96
N GLY A 19 -14.61 8.01 5.95
CA GLY A 19 -13.33 8.55 5.47
C GLY A 19 -12.11 8.00 6.23
N TYR A 20 -12.30 7.62 7.50
CA TYR A 20 -11.26 6.99 8.32
C TYR A 20 -10.94 5.55 7.85
N GLU A 21 -11.96 4.73 7.61
CA GLU A 21 -11.79 3.38 7.06
C GLU A 21 -11.13 3.42 5.68
N LEU A 22 -11.57 4.35 4.81
CA LEU A 22 -10.95 4.56 3.51
C LEU A 22 -9.46 4.88 3.64
N LYS A 23 -9.05 5.73 4.58
CA LYS A 23 -7.63 6.00 4.84
C LYS A 23 -6.88 4.75 5.29
N GLN A 24 -7.47 3.95 6.17
CA GLN A 24 -6.86 2.71 6.66
C GLN A 24 -6.65 1.70 5.53
N TYR A 25 -7.65 1.51 4.67
CA TYR A 25 -7.56 0.61 3.52
C TYR A 25 -6.64 1.15 2.43
N LEU A 26 -6.66 2.46 2.16
CA LEU A 26 -5.77 3.11 1.18
C LEU A 26 -4.30 2.89 1.51
N SER A 27 -3.93 2.93 2.80
CA SER A 27 -2.55 2.66 3.26
C SER A 27 -2.02 1.26 2.88
N LEU A 28 -2.88 0.38 2.36
CA LEU A 28 -2.46 -0.90 1.80
C LEU A 28 -1.61 -0.73 0.54
N PHE A 29 -1.88 0.26 -0.31
CA PHE A 29 -1.22 0.32 -1.62
C PHE A 29 -1.02 1.75 -2.14
N TRP A 30 -1.51 2.76 -1.43
CA TRP A 30 -1.38 4.15 -1.84
C TRP A 30 -1.20 5.06 -0.62
N GLU A 31 -0.28 6.01 -0.74
CA GLU A 31 -0.07 7.02 0.28
C GLU A 31 -0.82 8.30 -0.09
N ALA A 32 -1.65 8.77 0.84
CA ALA A 32 -2.34 10.06 0.72
C ALA A 32 -2.57 10.66 2.10
N HIS A 33 -2.39 11.97 2.24
CA HIS A 33 -2.71 12.68 3.48
C HIS A 33 -4.23 12.73 3.71
N HIS A 34 -4.64 12.91 4.97
CA HIS A 34 -6.05 13.07 5.32
C HIS A 34 -6.72 14.18 4.51
N SER A 35 -6.06 15.33 4.37
CA SER A 35 -6.56 16.46 3.58
C SER A 35 -6.85 16.09 2.13
N GLN A 36 -5.99 15.31 1.48
CA GLN A 36 -6.18 14.86 0.10
C GLN A 36 -7.39 13.93 -0.05
N ILE A 37 -7.59 13.02 0.91
CA ILE A 37 -8.74 12.11 0.92
C ILE A 37 -10.05 12.90 1.07
N TYR A 38 -10.14 13.75 2.09
CA TYR A 38 -11.36 14.52 2.35
C TYR A 38 -11.68 15.53 1.24
N THR A 39 -10.65 16.17 0.66
CA THR A 39 -10.82 17.04 -0.51
C THR A 39 -11.35 16.26 -1.71
N SER A 40 -10.84 15.04 -1.95
CA SER A 40 -11.30 14.18 -3.04
C SER A 40 -12.73 13.69 -2.80
N LEU A 41 -13.08 13.29 -1.57
CA LEU A 41 -14.43 12.87 -1.19
C LEU A 41 -15.45 14.02 -1.34
N ALA A 42 -15.09 15.24 -0.95
CA ALA A 42 -15.94 16.42 -1.13
C ALA A 42 -16.23 16.68 -2.62
N LYS A 43 -15.22 16.52 -3.48
CA LYS A 43 -15.39 16.63 -4.93
C LYS A 43 -16.27 15.52 -5.50
N LEU A 44 -16.03 14.27 -5.11
CA LEU A 44 -16.84 13.13 -5.54
C LEU A 44 -18.31 13.27 -5.14
N LEU A 45 -18.58 13.84 -3.96
CA LEU A 45 -19.93 14.13 -3.47
C LEU A 45 -20.60 15.22 -4.32
N LYS A 46 -19.88 16.31 -4.59
CA LYS A 46 -20.36 17.40 -5.46
C LYS A 46 -20.67 16.92 -6.89
N GLU A 47 -19.89 15.95 -7.38
CA GLU A 47 -20.07 15.36 -8.70
C GLU A 47 -21.05 14.16 -8.70
N GLU A 48 -21.69 13.85 -7.57
CA GLU A 48 -22.69 12.79 -7.39
C GLU A 48 -22.17 11.37 -7.67
N TYR A 49 -20.84 11.17 -7.61
CA TYR A 49 -20.25 9.83 -7.69
C TYR A 49 -20.38 9.05 -6.38
N VAL A 50 -20.53 9.77 -5.27
CA VAL A 50 -20.82 9.21 -3.94
C VAL A 50 -21.98 9.96 -3.31
N SER A 51 -22.70 9.30 -2.41
CA SER A 51 -23.65 9.93 -1.49
C SER A 51 -23.19 9.75 -0.05
N VAL A 52 -23.77 10.51 0.88
CA VAL A 52 -23.51 10.37 2.32
C VAL A 52 -24.80 9.98 3.00
N GLU A 53 -24.71 9.00 3.89
CA GLU A 53 -25.81 8.65 4.78
C GLU A 53 -26.00 9.76 5.82
N ASN A 54 -27.17 10.41 5.78
CA ASN A 54 -27.54 11.42 6.77
C ASN A 54 -28.17 10.72 7.96
N ASP A 55 -27.37 10.32 8.94
CA ASP A 55 -27.91 9.84 10.21
C ASP A 55 -28.14 11.04 11.15
N GLU A 56 -29.40 11.45 11.31
CA GLU A 56 -29.83 12.55 12.17
C GLU A 56 -29.42 12.34 13.65
N LYS A 57 -29.07 11.10 14.05
CA LYS A 57 -28.67 10.77 15.43
C LYS A 57 -27.16 10.80 15.69
N HIS A 58 -26.32 10.73 14.66
CA HIS A 58 -24.85 10.63 14.82
C HIS A 58 -24.09 11.53 13.83
N SER A 59 -24.13 12.84 14.07
CA SER A 59 -23.52 13.86 13.19
C SER A 59 -21.99 13.79 13.03
N GLN A 60 -21.29 12.91 13.74
CA GLN A 60 -19.82 12.92 13.76
C GLN A 60 -19.14 12.01 12.72
N LYS A 61 -19.83 11.08 12.04
CA LYS A 61 -19.19 10.18 11.06
C LYS A 61 -19.99 10.07 9.77
N LYS A 62 -19.49 10.74 8.71
CA LYS A 62 -20.01 10.58 7.35
C LYS A 62 -19.67 9.20 6.81
N ILE A 63 -20.68 8.38 6.52
CA ILE A 63 -20.56 7.13 5.78
C ILE A 63 -20.81 7.43 4.31
N TYR A 64 -19.82 7.14 3.47
CA TYR A 64 -19.90 7.35 2.03
C TYR A 64 -20.41 6.09 1.34
N HIS A 65 -21.33 6.27 0.41
CA HIS A 65 -21.92 5.24 -0.43
C HIS A 65 -21.59 5.51 -1.89
N LEU A 66 -21.32 4.47 -2.68
CA LEU A 66 -21.12 4.62 -4.12
C LEU A 66 -22.48 4.78 -4.81
N THR A 67 -22.60 5.75 -5.73
CA THR A 67 -23.81 5.90 -6.57
C THR A 67 -23.70 5.06 -7.85
N LYS A 68 -24.80 4.91 -8.60
CA LYS A 68 -24.75 4.25 -9.92
C LYS A 68 -23.81 4.98 -10.89
N LYS A 69 -23.77 6.31 -10.81
CA LYS A 69 -22.82 7.14 -11.56
C LYS A 69 -21.38 6.83 -11.19
N GLY A 70 -21.10 6.66 -9.89
CA GLY A 70 -19.81 6.23 -9.34
C GLY A 70 -19.39 4.83 -9.82
N GLU A 71 -20.34 3.89 -9.87
CA GLU A 71 -20.10 2.54 -10.35
C GLU A 71 -19.71 2.52 -11.85
N ASN A 72 -20.43 3.28 -12.69
CA ASN A 72 -20.15 3.35 -14.12
C ASN A 72 -18.75 3.91 -14.41
N ILE A 73 -18.32 4.95 -13.70
CA ILE A 73 -16.99 5.53 -13.89
C ILE A 73 -15.87 4.59 -13.41
N VAL A 74 -16.11 3.81 -12.35
CA VAL A 74 -15.16 2.77 -11.90
C VAL A 74 -15.04 1.68 -12.96
N ASN A 75 -16.17 1.17 -13.47
CA ASN A 75 -16.19 0.12 -14.49
C ASN A 75 -15.44 0.52 -15.76
N THR A 76 -15.53 1.80 -16.14
CA THR A 76 -14.76 2.33 -17.28
C THR A 76 -13.27 2.38 -16.94
N TRP A 77 -12.91 2.94 -15.79
CA TRP A 77 -11.51 3.15 -15.42
C TRP A 77 -10.71 1.86 -15.22
N ILE A 78 -11.31 0.81 -14.66
CA ILE A 78 -10.61 -0.48 -14.46
C ILE A 78 -10.27 -1.21 -15.77
N GLN A 79 -10.88 -0.80 -16.89
CA GLN A 79 -10.61 -1.34 -18.23
C GLN A 79 -9.58 -0.51 -19.00
N GLU A 80 -9.23 0.68 -18.49
CA GLU A 80 -8.20 1.53 -19.10
C GLU A 80 -6.80 0.93 -18.87
N GLU A 81 -5.88 1.24 -19.78
CA GLU A 81 -4.48 0.84 -19.63
C GLU A 81 -3.89 1.43 -18.35
N THR A 82 -3.33 0.56 -17.51
CA THR A 82 -2.69 0.98 -16.26
C THR A 82 -1.28 1.48 -16.55
N LYS A 83 -1.02 2.74 -16.23
CA LYS A 83 0.32 3.33 -16.33
C LYS A 83 1.33 2.58 -15.46
N GLU A 84 2.57 2.53 -15.92
CA GLU A 84 3.66 1.96 -15.13
C GLU A 84 3.81 2.68 -13.78
N PRO A 85 4.02 1.93 -12.68
CA PRO A 85 4.26 2.53 -11.39
C PRO A 85 5.64 3.20 -11.36
N SER A 86 5.70 4.43 -10.81
CA SER A 86 6.97 5.11 -10.53
C SER A 86 7.74 4.34 -9.45
N GLN A 87 8.96 3.88 -9.77
CA GLN A 87 9.90 3.33 -8.79
C GLN A 87 10.92 4.40 -8.41
N LYS A 88 10.80 4.95 -7.20
CA LYS A 88 11.76 5.90 -6.63
C LYS A 88 12.23 5.34 -5.30
N ASP A 89 13.45 4.81 -5.29
CA ASP A 89 14.05 4.25 -4.08
C ASP A 89 15.46 4.83 -3.86
N GLU A 90 15.56 5.76 -2.90
CA GLU A 90 16.81 6.44 -2.54
C GLU A 90 17.85 5.47 -1.96
N PHE A 91 17.42 4.40 -1.30
CA PHE A 91 18.33 3.38 -0.78
C PHE A 91 19.07 2.68 -1.92
N LEU A 92 18.38 2.36 -3.03
CA LEU A 92 19.04 1.75 -4.18
C LEU A 92 20.08 2.69 -4.80
N ALA A 93 19.81 4.00 -4.83
CA ALA A 93 20.81 5.00 -5.26
C ALA A 93 22.03 5.03 -4.34
N LYS A 94 21.86 4.83 -3.02
CA LYS A 94 22.96 4.73 -2.05
C LYS A 94 23.73 3.42 -2.18
N ILE A 95 23.04 2.30 -2.38
CA ILE A 95 23.66 0.98 -2.60
C ILE A 95 24.43 0.94 -3.93
N TYR A 96 24.00 1.68 -4.94
CA TYR A 96 24.69 1.74 -6.24
C TYR A 96 26.17 2.14 -6.12
N VAL A 97 26.52 2.93 -5.11
CA VAL A 97 27.91 3.36 -4.84
C VAL A 97 28.59 2.52 -3.74
N ALA A 98 28.09 1.34 -3.41
CA ALA A 98 28.62 0.53 -2.30
C ALA A 98 30.12 0.18 -2.42
N SER A 99 30.67 0.06 -3.64
CA SER A 99 32.08 -0.31 -3.85
C SER A 99 33.09 0.76 -3.42
N ILE A 100 32.66 2.02 -3.28
CA ILE A 100 33.49 3.14 -2.81
C ILE A 100 33.28 3.46 -1.33
N LEU A 101 32.27 2.88 -0.70
CA LEU A 101 31.98 3.05 0.73
C LEU A 101 32.78 2.03 1.55
N ASP A 102 32.98 2.32 2.84
CA ASP A 102 33.51 1.33 3.77
C ASP A 102 32.45 0.26 4.09
N LYS A 103 32.92 -0.91 4.54
CA LYS A 103 32.11 -2.09 4.84
C LYS A 103 30.97 -1.78 5.83
N ASP A 104 31.27 -1.04 6.89
CA ASP A 104 30.31 -0.79 7.97
C ASP A 104 29.18 0.14 7.50
N THR A 105 29.49 1.14 6.67
CA THR A 105 28.48 1.99 6.04
C THR A 105 27.51 1.17 5.17
N VAL A 106 28.00 0.26 4.33
CA VAL A 106 27.12 -0.58 3.48
C VAL A 106 26.25 -1.50 4.33
N LYS A 107 26.83 -2.13 5.37
CA LYS A 107 26.08 -2.97 6.31
C LYS A 107 25.04 -2.18 7.10
N GLY A 108 25.34 -0.93 7.46
CA GLY A 108 24.39 -0.02 8.09
C GLY A 108 23.16 0.25 7.22
N LEU A 109 23.38 0.57 5.94
CA LEU A 109 22.29 0.76 4.97
C LEU A 109 21.41 -0.50 4.83
N LEU A 110 22.03 -1.67 4.70
CA LEU A 110 21.31 -2.96 4.59
C LEU A 110 20.53 -3.28 5.88
N PHE A 111 21.13 -2.98 7.04
CA PHE A 111 20.47 -3.16 8.34
C PHE A 111 19.22 -2.28 8.46
N GLU A 112 19.31 -0.99 8.14
CA GLU A 112 18.17 -0.08 8.17
C GLU A 112 17.04 -0.54 7.24
N ARG A 113 17.39 -0.99 6.03
CA ARG A 113 16.42 -1.56 5.08
C ARG A 113 15.75 -2.81 5.64
N LYS A 114 16.49 -3.74 6.23
CA LYS A 114 15.93 -4.94 6.88
C LYS A 114 14.97 -4.58 8.02
N GLN A 115 15.35 -3.65 8.91
CA GLN A 115 14.49 -3.21 10.02
C GLN A 115 13.18 -2.60 9.51
N HIS A 116 13.25 -1.78 8.47
CA HIS A 116 12.07 -1.24 7.82
C HIS A 116 11.17 -2.36 7.28
N GLN A 117 11.73 -3.32 6.54
CA GLN A 117 10.95 -4.41 5.96
C GLN A 117 10.34 -5.36 6.99
N LEU A 118 11.06 -5.69 8.07
CA LEU A 118 10.50 -6.48 9.17
C LEU A 118 9.28 -5.80 9.81
N LYS A 119 9.37 -4.48 10.02
CA LYS A 119 8.23 -3.69 10.53
C LYS A 119 7.04 -3.72 9.58
N MET A 120 7.28 -3.61 8.27
CA MET A 120 6.23 -3.66 7.26
C MET A 120 5.62 -5.06 7.12
N LEU A 121 6.46 -6.10 7.13
CA LEU A 121 6.05 -7.50 7.13
C LEU A 121 5.09 -7.79 8.29
N LYS A 122 5.48 -7.44 9.53
CA LYS A 122 4.64 -7.63 10.72
C LYS A 122 3.29 -6.91 10.59
N LYS A 123 3.29 -5.67 10.09
CA LYS A 123 2.04 -4.92 9.86
C LYS A 123 1.15 -5.60 8.81
N ASN A 124 1.72 -6.13 7.73
CA ASN A 124 0.96 -6.79 6.68
C ASN A 124 0.44 -8.15 7.13
N GLN A 125 1.22 -8.92 7.88
CA GLN A 125 0.78 -10.18 8.50
C GLN A 125 -0.38 -9.97 9.48
N ALA A 126 -0.34 -8.92 10.30
CA ALA A 126 -1.46 -8.58 11.18
C ALA A 126 -2.75 -8.25 10.39
N LYS A 127 -2.62 -7.59 9.23
CA LYS A 127 -3.77 -7.32 8.35
C LYS A 127 -4.25 -8.58 7.61
N GLN A 128 -3.35 -9.50 7.31
CA GLN A 128 -3.67 -10.81 6.71
C GLN A 128 -4.46 -11.67 7.70
N ALA A 129 -4.02 -11.74 8.96
CA ALA A 129 -4.72 -12.47 10.01
C ALA A 129 -6.17 -12.00 10.22
N GLN A 130 -6.45 -10.71 10.03
CA GLN A 130 -7.83 -10.18 10.06
C GLN A 130 -8.70 -10.72 8.92
N ILE A 131 -8.11 -11.01 7.75
CA ILE A 131 -8.82 -11.61 6.61
C ILE A 131 -8.99 -13.10 6.84
N ASP A 132 -7.98 -13.78 7.36
CA ASP A 132 -8.01 -15.23 7.61
C ASP A 132 -9.06 -15.62 8.66
N GLN A 133 -9.43 -14.68 9.55
CA GLN A 133 -10.51 -14.86 10.53
C GLN A 133 -11.92 -14.76 9.93
N LEU A 134 -12.06 -14.34 8.67
CA LEU A 134 -13.37 -14.29 8.00
C LEU A 134 -13.85 -15.71 7.68
N THR A 135 -14.96 -16.11 8.28
CA THR A 135 -15.56 -17.44 8.08
C THR A 135 -16.71 -17.45 7.08
N ASP A 136 -17.35 -16.30 6.87
CA ASP A 136 -18.45 -16.14 5.92
C ASP A 136 -17.95 -16.10 4.46
N PRO A 137 -18.40 -17.00 3.56
CA PRO A 137 -17.97 -17.03 2.17
C PRO A 137 -18.22 -15.74 1.39
N GLU A 138 -19.32 -15.03 1.68
CA GLU A 138 -19.62 -13.77 0.99
C GLU A 138 -18.66 -12.66 1.42
N GLU A 139 -18.36 -12.54 2.72
CA GLU A 139 -17.32 -11.63 3.20
C GLU A 139 -15.92 -12.01 2.69
N GLN A 140 -15.59 -13.30 2.57
CA GLN A 140 -14.34 -13.74 1.95
C GLN A 140 -14.24 -13.27 0.48
N LYS A 141 -15.31 -13.47 -0.31
CA LYS A 141 -15.38 -13.03 -1.70
C LYS A 141 -15.23 -11.52 -1.84
N LYS A 142 -15.93 -10.73 -1.01
CA LYS A 142 -15.76 -9.26 -0.96
C LYS A 142 -14.33 -8.85 -0.57
N ASN A 143 -13.65 -9.67 0.22
CA ASN A 143 -12.29 -9.41 0.68
C ASN A 143 -11.17 -9.90 -0.23
N PHE A 144 -11.48 -10.65 -1.30
CA PHE A 144 -10.48 -11.26 -2.17
C PHE A 144 -9.47 -10.27 -2.76
N GLY A 145 -9.92 -9.11 -3.26
CA GLY A 145 -8.98 -8.08 -3.76
C GLY A 145 -8.03 -7.55 -2.69
N ARG A 146 -8.52 -7.38 -1.45
CA ARG A 146 -7.69 -6.93 -0.31
C ARG A 146 -6.69 -8.02 0.10
N PHE A 147 -7.12 -9.28 0.07
CA PHE A 147 -6.25 -10.44 0.27
C PHE A 147 -5.09 -10.44 -0.73
N LEU A 148 -5.37 -10.32 -2.04
CA LEU A 148 -4.34 -10.30 -3.09
C LEU A 148 -3.31 -9.18 -2.86
N VAL A 149 -3.78 -7.97 -2.53
CA VAL A 149 -2.89 -6.83 -2.26
C VAL A 149 -2.01 -7.10 -1.05
N ILE A 150 -2.56 -7.60 0.06
CA ILE A 150 -1.78 -7.88 1.27
C ILE A 150 -0.76 -9.00 1.01
N GLN A 151 -1.16 -10.08 0.34
CA GLN A 151 -0.27 -11.17 -0.04
C GLN A 151 0.92 -10.68 -0.88
N ARG A 152 0.67 -9.85 -1.89
CA ARG A 152 1.75 -9.25 -2.69
C ARG A 152 2.72 -8.46 -1.81
N ARG A 153 2.22 -7.66 -0.87
CA ARG A 153 3.11 -6.89 0.04
C ARG A 153 3.94 -7.77 0.94
N ILE A 154 3.35 -8.83 1.51
CA ILE A 154 4.08 -9.80 2.34
C ILE A 154 5.24 -10.39 1.54
N ARG A 155 4.94 -10.90 0.34
CA ARG A 155 5.95 -11.50 -0.55
C ARG A 155 7.04 -10.51 -0.93
N MET A 156 6.70 -9.25 -1.23
CA MET A 156 7.70 -8.22 -1.50
C MET A 156 8.60 -7.93 -0.29
N CYS A 157 8.04 -7.90 0.92
CA CYS A 157 8.86 -7.71 2.13
C CYS A 157 9.79 -8.90 2.36
N GLU A 158 9.28 -10.13 2.21
CA GLU A 158 10.07 -11.35 2.35
C GLU A 158 11.19 -11.41 1.32
N GLU A 159 10.90 -11.04 0.07
CA GLU A 159 11.90 -11.03 -0.98
C GLU A 159 12.98 -9.97 -0.76
N GLU A 160 12.60 -8.76 -0.35
CA GLU A 160 13.58 -7.73 0.00
C GLU A 160 14.48 -8.20 1.16
N LEU A 161 13.93 -8.89 2.16
CA LEU A 161 14.71 -9.45 3.26
C LEU A 161 15.71 -10.52 2.79
N ARG A 162 15.29 -11.41 1.89
CA ARG A 162 16.19 -12.39 1.25
C ARG A 162 17.29 -11.69 0.45
N TRP A 163 16.92 -10.67 -0.32
CA TRP A 163 17.87 -9.89 -1.09
C TRP A 163 18.88 -9.17 -0.20
N CYS A 164 18.44 -8.55 0.92
CA CYS A 164 19.36 -7.91 1.86
C CYS A 164 20.35 -8.91 2.48
N GLN A 165 19.89 -10.11 2.84
CA GLN A 165 20.75 -11.17 3.35
C GLN A 165 21.82 -11.57 2.32
N TRP A 166 21.39 -11.83 1.08
CA TRP A 166 22.31 -12.12 -0.02
C TRP A 166 23.30 -10.97 -0.26
N ALA A 167 22.84 -9.71 -0.24
CA ALA A 167 23.69 -8.54 -0.44
C ALA A 167 24.75 -8.40 0.66
N GLU A 168 24.41 -8.70 1.92
CA GLU A 168 25.39 -8.74 3.02
C GLU A 168 26.47 -9.79 2.78
N GLU A 169 26.12 -10.97 2.28
CA GLU A 169 27.09 -12.02 1.94
C GLU A 169 28.05 -11.57 0.82
N GLN A 170 27.55 -10.84 -0.18
CA GLN A 170 28.39 -10.27 -1.24
C GLN A 170 29.34 -9.19 -0.71
N VAL A 171 28.87 -8.36 0.22
CA VAL A 171 29.70 -7.36 0.90
C VAL A 171 30.82 -8.06 1.69
N GLU A 172 30.50 -9.09 2.47
CA GLU A 172 31.51 -9.86 3.21
C GLU A 172 32.59 -10.45 2.29
N GLN A 173 32.22 -11.01 1.14
CA GLN A 173 33.16 -11.57 0.17
C GLN A 173 34.07 -10.50 -0.46
N LEU A 174 33.51 -9.36 -0.85
CA LEU A 174 34.27 -8.26 -1.46
C LEU A 174 35.30 -7.65 -0.51
N PHE A 175 34.97 -7.49 0.77
CA PHE A 175 35.88 -6.90 1.74
C PHE A 175 36.87 -7.90 2.35
N SER A 176 36.57 -9.21 2.31
CA SER A 176 37.53 -10.24 2.73
C SER A 176 38.64 -10.44 1.70
N SER A 177 38.32 -10.35 0.40
CA SER A 177 39.31 -10.48 -0.69
C SER A 177 40.31 -9.32 -0.80
N LYS A 178 40.00 -8.15 -0.22
CA LYS A 178 40.90 -6.97 -0.21
C LYS A 178 41.95 -6.98 0.92
N LEU A 179 41.88 -7.93 1.85
CA LEU A 179 42.87 -8.07 2.93
C LEU A 179 44.08 -8.93 2.53
N ASP A 180 44.01 -9.60 1.38
CA ASP A 180 45.02 -10.52 0.87
C ASP A 180 45.93 -9.92 -0.24
N ASP A 181 45.74 -8.64 -0.60
CA ASP A 181 46.55 -7.85 -1.55
C ASP A 181 47.30 -6.71 -0.84
#